data_AF-A0A7R9CJ26-F1
#
_entry.id   AF-A0A7R9CJ26-F1
#
_cell.length_a   1.000
_cell.length_b   1.000
_cell.length_c   1.000
_cell.angle_alpha   90.00
_cell.angle_beta   90.00
_cell.angle_gamma   90.00
#
_symmetry.space_group_name_H-M   'P 1'
#
loop_
_entity.id
_entity.type
_entity.pdbx_description
1 polymer ?
#
loop_
_entity_poly.entity_id
_entity_poly.type
_entity_poly.pdbx_seq_one_letter_code
_entity_poly.pdbx_strand_id
1 'polypeptide(L)'
;MLHEHGAYLVDSLIESNEMMKDWECMTDLLLEEPGPSEEALDDRQETSLIEIMVCCIKQAATGEPPVGRGPTRKILSAKELKQVQDDKTRLTEHFIQTLPLLLDKYRADPEKLANLLAIPQYFDLDIYTTSRQESNLDFLLKKIISIVEKLHDTEVLETCAKTLEQLCTEGNAIYTRCDVARSTLIDMIVNKYKEAVDEWRSLIEGEETPDEDETFNVVHSLKKVSIFSQCHNLGHWNIWESIYKDIVEAKDGNKSLPEEAVKYCICACFFGILWDLRHLEELMESGSNGTQELALLKHNLNNFMEAMKEMLLLGPSQVYKEEAYIVICDILVMFCDQLANNPHLGDLVYYADRNLQMILNDFIQSYVFVMEDDDEQDEHSKIEELHKRRNFLASFCKLIVYNVIPTKVACDIFKHYVKYYNDYGDIIKATLGKAREINKTNCARTMALSLTLLFKDLQRDGIRVNRQSEEFISLKELAKRFALSFGLDAVKNREAITALHREGILFSVNPLENIEDPTGPPPNLPFLEILTEFTNKLLKQDKRVVLTFLDRRITAGMPSSRGEDWQPLLMYRNSLVHGETDQPPVTSKRAYGRKKKEVLDGQEVDVPVLELSPDGQSGEASGYEHLYS
;
A
#
# COMPACT_ATOMS: atom_id res chain seq x y z
N MET A 1 -6.51 -7.80 -13.57
CA MET A 1 -7.97 -7.74 -13.31
C MET A 1 -8.55 -6.43 -13.86
N LEU A 2 -9.13 -6.48 -15.07
CA LEU A 2 -9.81 -5.36 -15.74
C LEU A 2 -11.33 -5.63 -15.73
N HIS A 3 -11.92 -5.76 -14.54
CA HIS A 3 -13.37 -5.95 -14.36
C HIS A 3 -13.99 -4.79 -13.58
N GLU A 4 -13.66 -3.54 -13.96
CA GLU A 4 -14.33 -2.36 -13.40
C GLU A 4 -15.51 -1.88 -14.27
N HIS A 5 -15.71 -2.45 -15.47
CA HIS A 5 -16.77 -1.98 -16.38
C HIS A 5 -18.18 -2.22 -15.84
N GLY A 6 -18.46 -3.37 -15.20
CA GLY A 6 -19.74 -3.65 -14.57
C GLY A 6 -20.06 -2.64 -13.47
N ALA A 7 -19.11 -2.40 -12.55
CA ALA A 7 -19.31 -1.51 -11.43
C ALA A 7 -19.61 -0.05 -11.85
N TYR A 8 -18.88 0.50 -12.84
CA TYR A 8 -19.15 1.86 -13.34
C TYR A 8 -20.49 1.96 -14.11
N LEU A 9 -20.88 0.89 -14.81
CA LEU A 9 -22.18 0.83 -15.49
C LEU A 9 -23.32 0.84 -14.47
N VAL A 10 -23.23 0.00 -13.43
CA VAL A 10 -24.21 -0.06 -12.35
C VAL A 10 -24.32 1.30 -11.65
N ASP A 11 -23.20 1.91 -11.27
CA ASP A 11 -23.18 3.24 -10.62
C ASP A 11 -23.93 4.31 -11.42
N SER A 12 -23.79 4.26 -12.75
CA SER A 12 -24.43 5.22 -13.65
C SER A 12 -25.95 5.02 -13.76
N LEU A 13 -26.47 3.83 -13.42
CA LEU A 13 -27.86 3.44 -13.65
C LEU A 13 -28.66 3.18 -12.37
N ILE A 14 -28.01 2.81 -11.25
CA ILE A 14 -28.67 2.27 -10.05
C ILE A 14 -29.69 3.22 -9.39
N GLU A 15 -29.51 4.53 -9.53
CA GLU A 15 -30.47 5.53 -9.03
C GLU A 15 -31.60 5.84 -10.02
N SER A 16 -31.38 5.57 -11.31
CA SER A 16 -32.29 5.99 -12.40
C SER A 16 -33.11 4.85 -13.00
N ASN A 17 -32.74 3.60 -12.74
CA ASN A 17 -33.37 2.42 -13.30
C ASN A 17 -33.67 1.38 -12.21
N GLU A 18 -34.96 1.13 -11.96
CA GLU A 18 -35.43 0.17 -10.94
C GLU A 18 -34.99 -1.27 -11.23
N MET A 19 -34.76 -1.62 -12.50
CA MET A 19 -34.28 -2.95 -12.90
C MET A 19 -32.93 -3.30 -12.26
N MET A 20 -32.13 -2.31 -11.86
CA MET A 20 -30.85 -2.56 -11.20
C MET A 20 -31.02 -3.18 -9.80
N LYS A 21 -32.22 -3.13 -9.21
CA LYS A 21 -32.53 -3.76 -7.91
C LYS A 21 -33.61 -4.84 -8.03
N ASP A 22 -33.94 -5.26 -9.25
CA ASP A 22 -34.86 -6.37 -9.50
C ASP A 22 -34.09 -7.69 -9.50
N TRP A 23 -33.66 -8.11 -8.31
CA TRP A 23 -32.85 -9.32 -8.14
C TRP A 23 -33.62 -10.60 -8.46
N GLU A 24 -34.93 -10.62 -8.23
CA GLU A 24 -35.80 -11.75 -8.60
C GLU A 24 -35.75 -12.00 -10.10
N CYS A 25 -35.95 -10.96 -10.91
CA CYS A 25 -35.81 -11.06 -12.36
C CYS A 25 -34.40 -11.54 -12.78
N MET A 26 -33.33 -11.02 -12.16
CA MET A 26 -31.97 -11.45 -12.48
C MET A 26 -31.74 -12.93 -12.15
N THR A 27 -32.21 -13.41 -11.00
CA THR A 27 -32.04 -14.82 -10.62
C THR A 27 -32.92 -15.74 -11.44
N ASP A 28 -34.12 -15.32 -11.84
CA ASP A 28 -35.00 -16.14 -12.68
C ASP A 28 -34.39 -16.35 -14.06
N LEU A 29 -33.83 -15.30 -14.67
CA LEU A 29 -33.06 -15.41 -15.91
C LEU A 29 -31.85 -16.36 -15.79
N LEU A 30 -31.26 -16.47 -14.60
CA LEU A 30 -30.12 -17.35 -14.33
C LEU A 30 -30.53 -18.76 -13.88
N LEU A 31 -31.75 -19.01 -13.43
CA LEU A 31 -32.15 -20.31 -12.86
C LEU A 31 -33.20 -21.03 -13.69
N GLU A 32 -34.15 -20.30 -14.25
CA GLU A 32 -35.26 -20.89 -14.99
C GLU A 32 -34.85 -21.32 -16.40
N GLU A 33 -35.57 -22.30 -16.95
CA GLU A 33 -35.42 -22.67 -18.35
C GLU A 33 -36.15 -21.66 -19.24
N PRO A 34 -35.56 -21.26 -20.38
CA PRO A 34 -36.19 -20.31 -21.29
C PRO A 34 -37.53 -20.84 -21.80
N GLY A 35 -38.52 -19.95 -21.89
CA GLY A 35 -39.82 -20.27 -22.46
C GLY A 35 -39.71 -20.67 -23.95
N PRO A 36 -40.78 -21.24 -24.55
CA PRO A 36 -40.77 -21.73 -25.94
C PRO A 36 -40.43 -20.68 -27.01
N SER A 37 -40.51 -19.40 -26.66
CA SER A 37 -40.20 -18.25 -27.53
C SER A 37 -39.04 -17.40 -27.04
N GLU A 38 -38.34 -17.83 -25.99
CA GLU A 38 -37.23 -17.10 -25.39
C GLU A 38 -35.92 -17.75 -25.80
N GLU A 39 -34.92 -16.92 -26.08
CA GLU A 39 -33.55 -17.40 -26.33
C GLU A 39 -32.85 -17.59 -24.98
N ALA A 40 -32.20 -18.74 -24.81
CA ALA A 40 -31.36 -18.99 -23.64
C ALA A 40 -30.22 -17.98 -23.58
N LEU A 41 -29.84 -17.58 -22.36
CA LEU A 41 -28.60 -16.83 -22.18
C LEU A 41 -27.40 -17.69 -22.58
N ASP A 42 -26.48 -17.10 -23.33
CA ASP A 42 -25.17 -17.72 -23.56
C ASP A 42 -24.26 -17.57 -22.33
N ASP A 43 -23.17 -18.33 -22.29
CA ASP A 43 -22.24 -18.38 -21.16
C ASP A 43 -21.65 -17.00 -20.80
N ARG A 44 -21.40 -16.15 -21.81
CA ARG A 44 -20.85 -14.80 -21.61
C ARG A 44 -21.92 -13.85 -21.07
N GLN A 45 -23.15 -13.98 -21.53
CA GLN A 45 -24.30 -13.25 -21.01
C GLN A 45 -24.59 -13.64 -19.56
N GLU A 46 -24.51 -14.93 -19.22
CA GLU A 46 -24.62 -15.39 -17.82
C GLU A 46 -23.52 -14.79 -16.94
N THR A 47 -22.24 -14.83 -17.37
CA THR A 47 -21.13 -14.19 -16.64
C THR A 47 -21.38 -12.69 -16.43
N SER A 48 -21.77 -11.99 -17.50
CA SER A 48 -22.01 -10.54 -17.46
C SER A 48 -23.19 -10.19 -16.55
N LEU A 49 -24.26 -10.99 -16.57
CA LEU A 49 -25.43 -10.80 -15.72
C LEU A 49 -25.09 -11.04 -14.25
N ILE A 50 -24.29 -12.05 -13.93
CA ILE A 50 -23.80 -12.31 -12.57
C ILE A 50 -22.92 -11.14 -12.09
N GLU A 51 -21.98 -10.65 -12.90
CA GLU A 51 -21.14 -9.49 -12.56
C GLU A 51 -21.99 -8.24 -12.27
N ILE A 52 -22.96 -7.93 -13.15
CA ILE A 52 -23.88 -6.80 -12.98
C ILE A 52 -24.70 -6.97 -11.70
N MET A 53 -25.27 -8.16 -11.47
CA MET A 53 -26.08 -8.47 -10.30
C MET A 53 -25.29 -8.27 -9.01
N VAL A 54 -24.06 -8.78 -8.93
CA VAL A 54 -23.19 -8.64 -7.75
C VAL A 54 -22.79 -7.18 -7.53
N CYS A 55 -22.51 -6.42 -8.60
CA CYS A 55 -22.25 -4.98 -8.51
C CYS A 55 -23.47 -4.22 -7.95
N CYS A 56 -24.68 -4.56 -8.42
CA CYS A 56 -25.93 -3.99 -7.90
C CYS A 56 -26.13 -4.31 -6.42
N ILE A 57 -25.91 -5.55 -6.01
CA ILE A 57 -26.00 -5.99 -4.60
C ILE A 57 -25.03 -5.19 -3.74
N LYS A 58 -23.74 -5.12 -4.13
CA LYS A 58 -22.70 -4.39 -3.41
C LYS A 58 -23.08 -2.92 -3.22
N GLN A 59 -23.45 -2.23 -4.30
CA GLN A 59 -23.76 -0.80 -4.23
C GLN A 59 -25.07 -0.53 -3.48
N ALA A 60 -26.08 -1.40 -3.60
CA ALA A 60 -27.32 -1.28 -2.84
C ALA A 60 -27.13 -1.53 -1.34
N ALA A 61 -26.30 -2.52 -0.97
CA ALA A 61 -26.05 -2.90 0.43
C ALA A 61 -25.10 -1.96 1.17
N THR A 62 -24.21 -1.26 0.46
CA THR A 62 -23.21 -0.36 1.06
C THR A 62 -23.56 1.13 0.88
N GLY A 63 -24.28 1.47 -0.18
CA GLY A 63 -24.48 2.87 -0.60
C GLY A 63 -23.21 3.56 -1.12
N GLU A 64 -22.12 2.82 -1.28
CA GLU A 64 -20.82 3.34 -1.70
C GLU A 64 -20.67 3.21 -3.23
N PRO A 65 -20.26 4.30 -3.92
CA PRO A 65 -19.93 4.23 -5.34
C PRO A 65 -18.65 3.41 -5.56
N PRO A 66 -18.42 2.89 -6.78
CA PRO A 66 -17.20 2.14 -7.09
C PRO A 66 -15.95 3.03 -6.97
N VAL A 67 -14.79 2.38 -6.80
CA VAL A 67 -13.50 3.07 -6.72
C VAL A 67 -13.34 4.04 -7.88
N GLY A 68 -12.87 5.26 -7.62
CA GLY A 68 -12.72 6.30 -8.66
C GLY A 68 -14.01 7.07 -9.00
N ARG A 69 -15.19 6.65 -8.52
CA ARG A 69 -16.44 7.42 -8.55
C ARG A 69 -16.79 7.91 -7.15
N GLY A 70 -17.27 9.15 -7.06
CA GLY A 70 -17.68 9.76 -5.80
C GLY A 70 -16.54 10.26 -4.90
N PRO A 71 -16.88 10.93 -3.78
CA PRO A 71 -15.89 11.45 -2.84
C PRO A 71 -15.27 10.31 -2.00
N THR A 72 -14.02 10.49 -1.55
CA THR A 72 -13.24 9.49 -0.78
C THR A 72 -13.91 9.06 0.53
N ARG A 73 -14.86 9.85 1.04
CA ARG A 73 -15.80 9.52 2.13
C ARG A 73 -17.14 10.16 1.82
N LYS A 74 -18.14 9.39 1.37
CA LYS A 74 -19.52 9.86 1.22
C LYS A 74 -20.22 9.72 2.57
N ILE A 75 -20.73 10.82 3.11
CA ILE A 75 -21.62 10.77 4.28
C ILE A 75 -23.04 10.60 3.77
N LEU A 76 -23.65 9.46 4.04
CA LEU A 76 -25.04 9.17 3.64
C LEU A 76 -26.01 9.98 4.51
N SER A 77 -27.04 10.54 3.88
CA SER A 77 -28.17 11.13 4.59
C SER A 77 -28.99 10.04 5.32
N ALA A 78 -29.78 10.44 6.33
CA ALA A 78 -30.65 9.50 7.04
C ALA A 78 -31.64 8.78 6.10
N LYS A 79 -32.07 9.44 5.00
CA LYS A 79 -32.92 8.84 3.98
C LYS A 79 -32.18 7.78 3.17
N GLU A 80 -30.96 8.08 2.74
CA GLU A 80 -30.11 7.11 2.01
C GLU A 80 -29.75 5.92 2.90
N LEU A 81 -29.40 6.15 4.17
CA LEU A 81 -29.07 5.08 5.11
C LEU A 81 -30.26 4.13 5.32
N LYS A 82 -31.47 4.70 5.45
CA LYS A 82 -32.69 3.89 5.51
C LYS A 82 -32.90 3.08 4.23
N GLN A 83 -32.71 3.68 3.06
CA GLN A 83 -32.84 2.99 1.78
C GLN A 83 -31.83 1.83 1.65
N VAL A 84 -30.58 2.05 2.04
CA VAL A 84 -29.53 1.02 2.04
C VAL A 84 -29.92 -0.14 2.94
N GLN A 85 -30.46 0.14 4.15
CA GLN A 85 -30.93 -0.91 5.04
C GLN A 85 -32.14 -1.66 4.47
N ASP A 86 -33.13 -0.96 3.92
CA ASP A 86 -34.31 -1.56 3.29
C ASP A 86 -33.91 -2.45 2.08
N ASP A 87 -32.94 -2.00 1.28
CA ASP A 87 -32.37 -2.77 0.17
C ASP A 87 -31.61 -4.01 0.67
N LYS A 88 -30.79 -3.84 1.72
CA LYS A 88 -30.03 -4.92 2.35
C LYS A 88 -30.93 -6.01 2.92
N THR A 89 -32.03 -5.65 3.56
CA THR A 89 -33.02 -6.63 4.03
C THR A 89 -33.64 -7.39 2.85
N ARG A 90 -34.11 -6.69 1.81
CA ARG A 90 -34.75 -7.31 0.64
C ARG A 90 -33.82 -8.26 -0.12
N LEU A 91 -32.58 -7.85 -0.40
CA LEU A 91 -31.62 -8.74 -1.08
C LEU A 91 -31.30 -9.95 -0.23
N THR A 92 -31.20 -9.79 1.10
CA THR A 92 -30.86 -10.90 1.98
C THR A 92 -31.97 -11.94 2.00
N GLU A 93 -33.23 -11.52 2.15
CA GLU A 93 -34.39 -12.42 2.12
C GLU A 93 -34.49 -13.21 0.81
N HIS A 94 -34.16 -12.57 -0.32
CA HIS A 94 -34.15 -13.18 -1.63
C HIS A 94 -32.97 -14.18 -1.79
N PHE A 95 -31.73 -13.72 -1.62
CA PHE A 95 -30.54 -14.53 -1.92
C PHE A 95 -30.28 -15.64 -0.90
N ILE A 96 -30.81 -15.56 0.32
CA ILE A 96 -30.80 -16.71 1.24
C ILE A 96 -31.42 -17.96 0.59
N GLN A 97 -32.43 -17.78 -0.27
CA GLN A 97 -33.15 -18.87 -0.92
C GLN A 97 -32.54 -19.24 -2.28
N THR A 98 -32.13 -18.25 -3.08
CA THR A 98 -31.70 -18.46 -4.47
C THR A 98 -30.20 -18.71 -4.62
N LEU A 99 -29.36 -18.14 -3.74
CA LEU A 99 -27.90 -18.27 -3.87
C LEU A 99 -27.42 -19.72 -3.89
N PRO A 100 -27.89 -20.63 -3.01
CA PRO A 100 -27.40 -22.00 -3.04
C PRO A 100 -27.73 -22.75 -4.35
N LEU A 101 -28.82 -22.37 -5.03
CA LEU A 101 -29.20 -22.91 -6.34
C LEU A 101 -28.25 -22.40 -7.43
N LEU A 102 -27.93 -21.09 -7.40
CA LEU A 102 -26.96 -20.49 -8.31
C LEU A 102 -25.58 -21.13 -8.16
N LEU A 103 -25.11 -21.34 -6.93
CA LEU A 103 -23.84 -22.02 -6.65
C LEU A 103 -23.82 -23.45 -7.22
N ASP A 104 -24.95 -24.16 -7.18
CA ASP A 104 -25.05 -25.50 -7.78
C ASP A 104 -25.03 -25.49 -9.30
N LYS A 105 -25.75 -24.55 -9.94
CA LYS A 105 -25.80 -24.42 -11.39
C LYS A 105 -24.42 -24.05 -11.96
N TYR A 106 -23.73 -23.10 -11.33
CA TYR A 106 -22.47 -22.53 -11.82
C TYR A 106 -21.20 -23.10 -11.17
N ARG A 107 -21.29 -24.22 -10.43
CA ARG A 107 -20.17 -24.83 -9.69
C ARG A 107 -18.91 -25.16 -10.51
N ALA A 108 -19.04 -25.28 -11.83
CA ALA A 108 -17.95 -25.64 -12.73
C ALA A 108 -17.19 -24.41 -13.29
N ASP A 109 -17.69 -23.21 -13.05
CA ASP A 109 -17.14 -21.96 -13.56
C ASP A 109 -16.57 -21.12 -12.39
N PRO A 110 -15.24 -21.03 -12.25
CA PRO A 110 -14.61 -20.30 -11.15
C PRO A 110 -14.92 -18.79 -11.13
N GLU A 111 -15.03 -18.14 -12.29
CA GLU A 111 -15.27 -16.70 -12.40
C GLU A 111 -16.68 -16.34 -11.92
N LYS A 112 -17.68 -17.10 -12.39
CA LYS A 112 -19.07 -16.97 -11.93
C LYS A 112 -19.17 -17.29 -10.44
N LEU A 113 -18.49 -18.34 -9.99
CA LEU A 113 -18.54 -18.80 -8.61
C LEU A 113 -17.91 -17.80 -7.63
N ALA A 114 -16.78 -17.19 -7.96
CA ALA A 114 -16.15 -16.15 -7.15
C ALA A 114 -17.11 -14.96 -6.94
N ASN A 115 -17.77 -14.49 -8.00
CA ASN A 115 -18.76 -13.42 -7.91
C ASN A 115 -19.94 -13.81 -7.00
N LEU A 116 -20.53 -14.99 -7.20
CA LEU A 116 -21.67 -15.46 -6.40
C LEU A 116 -21.30 -15.66 -4.92
N LEU A 117 -20.12 -16.18 -4.63
CA LEU A 117 -19.64 -16.41 -3.26
C LEU A 117 -19.42 -15.12 -2.49
N ALA A 118 -19.26 -13.97 -3.14
CA ALA A 118 -19.14 -12.68 -2.48
C ALA A 118 -20.48 -12.14 -1.94
N ILE A 119 -21.62 -12.61 -2.46
CA ILE A 119 -22.96 -12.11 -2.11
C ILE A 119 -23.25 -12.13 -0.59
N PRO A 120 -22.97 -13.21 0.16
CA PRO A 120 -23.26 -13.25 1.60
C PRO A 120 -22.49 -12.22 2.42
N GLN A 121 -21.40 -11.65 1.89
CA GLN A 121 -20.66 -10.58 2.56
C GLN A 121 -21.52 -9.31 2.73
N TYR A 122 -22.59 -9.18 1.96
CA TYR A 122 -23.50 -8.05 1.97
C TYR A 122 -24.82 -8.34 2.72
N PHE A 123 -24.96 -9.50 3.36
CA PHE A 123 -26.19 -9.86 4.05
C PHE A 123 -26.40 -9.13 5.37
N ASP A 124 -27.67 -8.97 5.72
CA ASP A 124 -28.10 -8.73 7.09
C ASP A 124 -28.27 -10.09 7.79
N LEU A 125 -27.23 -10.51 8.52
CA LEU A 125 -27.12 -11.85 9.09
C LEU A 125 -28.21 -12.16 10.12
N ASP A 126 -28.83 -11.15 10.72
CA ASP A 126 -29.89 -11.34 11.72
C ASP A 126 -31.12 -12.01 11.09
N ILE A 127 -31.34 -11.80 9.79
CA ILE A 127 -32.45 -12.38 9.02
C ILE A 127 -32.43 -13.91 9.05
N TYR A 128 -31.24 -14.52 9.16
CA TYR A 128 -31.14 -15.97 9.31
C TYR A 128 -31.91 -16.50 10.52
N THR A 129 -31.99 -15.72 11.59
CA THR A 129 -32.69 -16.10 12.82
C THR A 129 -34.09 -15.50 12.91
N THR A 130 -34.27 -14.22 12.56
CA THR A 130 -35.58 -13.55 12.65
C THR A 130 -36.61 -14.16 11.71
N SER A 131 -36.16 -14.62 10.53
CA SER A 131 -36.99 -15.23 9.49
C SER A 131 -36.89 -16.76 9.46
N ARG A 132 -36.26 -17.38 10.48
CA ARG A 132 -36.10 -18.84 10.63
C ARG A 132 -35.49 -19.52 9.41
N GLN A 133 -34.40 -18.96 8.91
CA GLN A 133 -33.69 -19.42 7.71
C GLN A 133 -32.43 -20.22 8.05
N GLU A 134 -32.32 -20.78 9.26
CA GLU A 134 -31.13 -21.50 9.71
C GLU A 134 -30.83 -22.74 8.86
N SER A 135 -31.85 -23.35 8.25
CA SER A 135 -31.67 -24.45 7.29
C SER A 135 -30.99 -24.01 6.00
N ASN A 136 -31.29 -22.80 5.52
CA ASN A 136 -30.66 -22.23 4.33
C ASN A 136 -29.21 -21.81 4.63
N LEU A 137 -28.94 -21.34 5.84
CA LEU A 137 -27.57 -21.14 6.32
C LEU A 137 -26.77 -22.46 6.31
N ASP A 138 -27.32 -23.55 6.85
CA ASP A 138 -26.66 -24.86 6.81
C ASP A 138 -26.36 -25.32 5.38
N PHE A 139 -27.28 -25.04 4.46
CA PHE A 139 -27.10 -25.39 3.05
C PHE A 139 -25.97 -24.58 2.42
N LEU A 140 -25.95 -23.26 2.62
CA LEU A 140 -24.87 -22.39 2.16
C LEU A 140 -23.51 -22.83 2.71
N LEU A 141 -23.41 -23.07 4.02
CA LEU A 141 -22.16 -23.52 4.66
C LEU A 141 -21.67 -24.84 4.08
N LYS A 142 -22.57 -25.81 3.84
CA LYS A 142 -22.22 -27.07 3.17
C LYS A 142 -21.75 -26.86 1.73
N LYS A 143 -22.33 -25.91 0.99
CA LYS A 143 -21.85 -25.57 -0.36
C LYS A 143 -20.45 -24.99 -0.33
N ILE A 144 -20.18 -24.03 0.55
CA ILE A 144 -18.84 -23.43 0.73
C ILE A 144 -17.81 -24.53 1.03
N ILE A 145 -18.09 -25.42 1.98
CA ILE A 145 -17.21 -26.54 2.31
C ILE A 145 -16.95 -27.44 1.08
N SER A 146 -18.02 -27.85 0.38
CA SER A 146 -17.89 -28.69 -0.83
C SER A 146 -17.11 -28.00 -1.96
N ILE A 147 -17.25 -26.69 -2.11
CA ILE A 147 -16.53 -25.89 -3.11
C ILE A 147 -15.05 -25.86 -2.78
N VAL A 148 -14.71 -25.47 -1.54
CA VAL A 148 -13.31 -25.43 -1.07
C VAL A 148 -12.67 -26.80 -1.15
N GLU A 149 -13.42 -27.87 -0.92
CA GLU A 149 -12.90 -29.23 -1.04
C GLU A 149 -12.41 -29.55 -2.47
N LYS A 150 -13.21 -29.18 -3.48
CA LYS A 150 -13.07 -29.65 -4.87
C LYS A 150 -12.38 -28.67 -5.82
N LEU A 151 -12.39 -27.38 -5.51
CA LEU A 151 -11.84 -26.36 -6.39
C LEU A 151 -10.46 -25.89 -5.96
N HIS A 152 -9.74 -25.38 -6.96
CA HIS A 152 -8.34 -25.01 -6.85
C HIS A 152 -8.02 -23.56 -7.19
N ASP A 153 -8.99 -22.86 -7.74
CA ASP A 153 -8.86 -21.47 -8.16
C ASP A 153 -8.60 -20.52 -6.98
N THR A 154 -7.67 -19.57 -7.16
CA THR A 154 -7.26 -18.66 -6.08
C THR A 154 -8.39 -17.73 -5.66
N GLU A 155 -9.09 -17.13 -6.62
CA GLU A 155 -10.09 -16.10 -6.37
C GLU A 155 -11.33 -16.71 -5.69
N VAL A 156 -11.73 -17.91 -6.11
CA VAL A 156 -12.79 -18.68 -5.44
C VAL A 156 -12.42 -19.00 -3.99
N LEU A 157 -11.19 -19.47 -3.73
CA LEU A 157 -10.76 -19.85 -2.38
C LEU A 157 -10.65 -18.62 -1.46
N GLU A 158 -10.09 -17.51 -1.96
CA GLU A 158 -10.03 -16.25 -1.21
C GLU A 158 -11.42 -15.70 -0.90
N THR A 159 -12.35 -15.77 -1.86
CA THR A 159 -13.72 -15.31 -1.65
C THR A 159 -14.44 -16.19 -0.64
N CYS A 160 -14.25 -17.52 -0.69
CA CYS A 160 -14.76 -18.43 0.33
C CYS A 160 -14.25 -18.07 1.74
N ALA A 161 -12.94 -17.82 1.90
CA ALA A 161 -12.34 -17.47 3.18
C ALA A 161 -12.93 -16.15 3.74
N LYS A 162 -12.99 -15.09 2.92
CA LYS A 162 -13.58 -13.79 3.29
C LYS A 162 -15.07 -13.89 3.61
N THR A 163 -15.82 -14.67 2.82
CA THR A 163 -17.25 -14.89 3.06
C THR A 163 -17.47 -15.62 4.38
N LEU A 164 -16.66 -16.64 4.67
CA LEU A 164 -16.74 -17.37 5.92
C LEU A 164 -16.32 -16.49 7.12
N GLU A 165 -15.36 -15.59 6.95
CA GLU A 165 -14.97 -14.60 7.96
C GLU A 165 -16.16 -13.71 8.34
N GLN A 166 -16.85 -13.14 7.34
CA GLN A 166 -18.03 -12.32 7.57
C GLN A 166 -19.15 -13.11 8.27
N LEU A 167 -19.42 -14.35 7.83
CA LEU A 167 -20.43 -15.22 8.45
C LEU A 167 -20.08 -15.62 9.90
N CYS A 168 -18.78 -15.61 10.25
CA CYS A 168 -18.28 -15.92 11.58
C CYS A 168 -17.98 -14.65 12.42
N THR A 169 -18.67 -13.54 12.15
CA THR A 169 -18.54 -12.33 12.97
C THR A 169 -19.04 -12.58 14.40
N GLU A 170 -18.18 -12.35 15.39
CA GLU A 170 -18.53 -12.52 16.80
C GLU A 170 -19.69 -11.62 17.24
N GLY A 171 -20.53 -12.14 18.12
CA GLY A 171 -21.73 -11.44 18.59
C GLY A 171 -22.97 -11.65 17.71
N ASN A 172 -22.84 -12.19 16.50
CA ASN A 172 -24.01 -12.57 15.71
C ASN A 172 -24.69 -13.84 16.26
N ALA A 173 -26.02 -13.90 16.22
CA ALA A 173 -26.80 -15.05 16.67
C ALA A 173 -26.48 -16.36 15.91
N ILE A 174 -25.95 -16.26 14.68
CA ILE A 174 -25.54 -17.43 13.88
C ILE A 174 -24.10 -17.90 14.15
N TYR A 175 -23.32 -17.15 14.94
CA TYR A 175 -21.87 -17.36 15.10
C TYR A 175 -21.51 -18.81 15.42
N THR A 176 -22.09 -19.41 16.45
CA THR A 176 -21.75 -20.78 16.89
C THR A 176 -21.95 -21.80 15.78
N ARG A 177 -22.98 -21.63 14.93
CA ARG A 177 -23.27 -22.53 13.82
C ARG A 177 -22.25 -22.36 12.69
N CYS A 178 -21.92 -21.11 12.34
CA CYS A 178 -20.89 -20.82 11.34
C CYS A 178 -19.51 -21.28 11.81
N ASP A 179 -19.18 -21.10 13.09
CA ASP A 179 -17.90 -21.49 13.67
C ASP A 179 -17.68 -23.02 13.66
N VAL A 180 -18.72 -23.81 13.89
CA VAL A 180 -18.65 -25.29 13.74
C VAL A 180 -18.33 -25.66 12.29
N ALA A 181 -18.96 -25.00 11.32
CA ALA A 181 -18.68 -25.23 9.90
C ALA A 181 -17.25 -24.77 9.53
N ARG A 182 -16.79 -23.63 10.06
CA ARG A 182 -15.43 -23.12 9.91
C ARG A 182 -14.40 -24.10 10.46
N SER A 183 -14.60 -24.59 11.68
CA SER A 183 -13.70 -25.57 12.31
C SER A 183 -13.63 -26.87 11.51
N THR A 184 -14.78 -27.37 11.05
CA THR A 184 -14.84 -28.58 10.19
C THR A 184 -14.09 -28.38 8.88
N LEU A 185 -14.20 -27.20 8.27
CA LEU A 185 -13.49 -26.87 7.04
C LEU A 185 -11.98 -26.79 7.26
N ILE A 186 -11.54 -26.12 8.33
CA ILE A 186 -10.12 -25.99 8.66
C ILE A 186 -9.52 -27.36 9.02
N ASP A 187 -10.24 -28.21 9.76
CA ASP A 187 -9.84 -29.60 10.00
C ASP A 187 -9.57 -30.35 8.69
N MET A 188 -10.47 -30.22 7.70
CA MET A 188 -10.31 -30.84 6.39
C MET A 188 -9.08 -30.29 5.65
N ILE A 189 -8.87 -28.96 5.66
CA ILE A 189 -7.71 -28.32 5.02
C ILE A 189 -6.40 -28.79 5.67
N VAL A 190 -6.32 -28.77 7.00
CA VAL A 190 -5.13 -29.15 7.74
C VAL A 190 -4.81 -30.63 7.59
N ASN A 191 -5.82 -31.51 7.61
CA ASN A 191 -5.61 -32.95 7.42
C ASN A 191 -5.08 -33.25 6.00
N LYS A 192 -5.68 -32.67 4.96
CA LYS A 192 -5.18 -32.82 3.58
C LYS A 192 -3.77 -32.27 3.40
N TYR A 193 -3.45 -31.14 4.02
CA TYR A 193 -2.09 -30.60 4.06
C TYR A 193 -1.10 -31.58 4.70
N LYS A 194 -1.42 -32.12 5.89
CA LYS A 194 -0.55 -33.05 6.59
C LYS A 194 -0.32 -34.32 5.77
N GLU A 195 -1.39 -34.90 5.21
CA GLU A 195 -1.30 -36.07 4.33
C GLU A 195 -0.39 -35.80 3.12
N ALA A 196 -0.60 -34.70 2.39
CA ALA A 196 0.19 -34.38 1.20
C ALA A 196 1.66 -34.10 1.52
N VAL A 197 1.97 -33.42 2.62
CA VAL A 197 3.35 -33.14 3.03
C VAL A 197 4.04 -34.38 3.58
N ASP A 198 3.35 -35.23 4.34
CA ASP A 198 3.92 -36.48 4.84
C ASP A 198 4.20 -37.48 3.72
N GLU A 199 3.28 -37.60 2.74
CA GLU A 199 3.49 -38.38 1.51
C GLU A 199 4.69 -37.87 0.73
N TRP A 200 4.74 -36.55 0.48
CA TRP A 200 5.87 -35.93 -0.22
C TRP A 200 7.20 -36.19 0.48
N ARG A 201 7.27 -35.96 1.80
CA ARG A 201 8.48 -36.21 2.60
C ARG A 201 8.88 -37.68 2.56
N SER A 202 7.93 -38.60 2.62
CA SER A 202 8.19 -40.05 2.53
C SER A 202 8.81 -40.43 1.18
N LEU A 203 8.36 -39.83 0.07
CA LEU A 203 8.93 -40.07 -1.26
C LEU A 203 10.38 -39.57 -1.33
N ILE A 204 10.65 -38.35 -0.83
CA ILE A 204 12.00 -37.79 -0.81
C ILE A 204 12.94 -38.60 0.08
N GLU A 205 12.49 -39.03 1.27
CA GLU A 205 13.26 -39.91 2.16
C GLU A 205 13.51 -41.29 1.54
N GLY A 206 12.60 -41.77 0.70
CA GLY A 206 12.72 -43.00 -0.08
C GLY A 206 13.62 -42.90 -1.32
N GLU A 207 14.24 -41.74 -1.56
CA GLU A 207 14.97 -41.41 -2.79
C GLU A 207 14.12 -41.53 -4.08
N GLU A 208 12.79 -41.42 -3.94
CA GLU A 208 11.84 -41.38 -5.05
C GLU A 208 11.69 -39.93 -5.55
N THR A 209 11.36 -39.79 -6.84
CA THR A 209 11.11 -38.47 -7.44
C THR A 209 9.60 -38.26 -7.52
N PRO A 210 9.04 -37.29 -6.78
CA PRO A 210 7.62 -37.00 -6.85
C PRO A 210 7.21 -36.63 -8.27
N ASP A 211 6.04 -37.09 -8.70
CA ASP A 211 5.47 -36.80 -10.00
C ASP A 211 4.62 -35.52 -9.99
N GLU A 212 3.89 -35.29 -11.09
CA GLU A 212 3.05 -34.10 -11.26
C GLU A 212 1.83 -34.11 -10.31
N ASP A 213 1.29 -35.29 -9.97
CA ASP A 213 0.14 -35.44 -9.09
C ASP A 213 0.54 -35.14 -7.63
N GLU A 214 1.69 -35.66 -7.17
CA GLU A 214 2.21 -35.33 -5.84
C GLU A 214 2.60 -33.84 -5.72
N THR A 215 3.18 -33.28 -6.78
CA THR A 215 3.51 -31.85 -6.85
C THR A 215 2.25 -31.00 -6.76
N PHE A 216 1.21 -31.36 -7.52
CA PHE A 216 -0.08 -30.67 -7.48
C PHE A 216 -0.73 -30.76 -6.08
N ASN A 217 -0.73 -31.95 -5.47
CA ASN A 217 -1.35 -32.19 -4.18
C ASN A 217 -0.70 -31.38 -3.06
N VAL A 218 0.64 -31.35 -2.99
CA VAL A 218 1.36 -30.61 -1.94
C VAL A 218 1.21 -29.10 -2.09
N VAL A 219 1.36 -28.59 -3.33
CA VAL A 219 1.23 -27.15 -3.63
C VAL A 219 -0.18 -26.68 -3.30
N HIS A 220 -1.20 -27.43 -3.72
CA HIS A 220 -2.57 -27.00 -3.55
C HIS A 220 -3.08 -27.09 -2.12
N SER A 221 -2.65 -28.11 -1.38
CA SER A 221 -3.02 -28.24 0.03
C SER A 221 -2.42 -27.10 0.86
N LEU A 222 -1.16 -26.74 0.61
CA LEU A 222 -0.51 -25.59 1.23
C LEU A 222 -1.12 -24.25 0.79
N LYS A 223 -1.54 -24.12 -0.47
CA LYS A 223 -2.28 -22.95 -0.96
C LYS A 223 -3.55 -22.70 -0.14
N LYS A 224 -4.35 -23.74 0.14
CA LYS A 224 -5.54 -23.62 0.99
C LYS A 224 -5.18 -23.20 2.42
N VAL A 225 -4.14 -23.80 3.02
CA VAL A 225 -3.66 -23.39 4.36
C VAL A 225 -3.29 -21.91 4.36
N SER A 226 -2.49 -21.47 3.39
CA SER A 226 -2.08 -20.07 3.23
C SER A 226 -3.28 -19.14 3.10
N ILE A 227 -4.21 -19.38 2.18
CA ILE A 227 -5.39 -18.53 1.95
C ILE A 227 -6.28 -18.46 3.20
N PHE A 228 -6.57 -19.59 3.84
CA PHE A 228 -7.44 -19.61 5.03
C PHE A 228 -6.76 -19.00 6.24
N SER A 229 -5.43 -19.08 6.36
CA SER A 229 -4.68 -18.41 7.43
C SER A 229 -4.76 -16.88 7.38
N GLN A 230 -5.10 -16.28 6.24
CA GLN A 230 -5.24 -14.83 6.12
C GLN A 230 -6.50 -14.30 6.85
N CYS A 231 -7.56 -15.10 6.88
CA CYS A 231 -8.87 -14.70 7.40
C CYS A 231 -9.25 -15.45 8.70
N HIS A 232 -8.55 -16.55 9.02
CA HIS A 232 -8.88 -17.41 10.14
C HIS A 232 -7.65 -17.81 10.95
N ASN A 233 -7.80 -17.83 12.27
CA ASN A 233 -6.75 -18.29 13.17
C ASN A 233 -6.62 -19.82 13.12
N LEU A 234 -5.50 -20.31 12.60
CA LEU A 234 -5.17 -21.74 12.51
C LEU A 234 -4.29 -22.24 13.68
N GLY A 235 -4.06 -21.42 14.72
CA GLY A 235 -3.16 -21.73 15.84
C GLY A 235 -3.50 -23.03 16.58
N HIS A 236 -4.79 -23.34 16.75
CA HIS A 236 -5.24 -24.55 17.45
C HIS A 236 -4.77 -25.87 16.80
N TRP A 237 -4.42 -25.84 15.52
CA TRP A 237 -4.01 -27.03 14.77
C TRP A 237 -2.50 -27.33 14.85
N ASN A 238 -1.72 -26.47 15.52
CA ASN A 238 -0.29 -26.63 15.78
C ASN A 238 0.54 -26.96 14.52
N ILE A 239 0.29 -26.24 13.43
CA ILE A 239 0.96 -26.46 12.14
C ILE A 239 2.30 -25.71 11.99
N TRP A 240 2.60 -24.78 12.91
CA TRP A 240 3.79 -23.91 12.87
C TRP A 240 5.09 -24.69 12.65
N GLU A 241 5.41 -25.64 13.53
CA GLU A 241 6.69 -26.36 13.50
C GLU A 241 6.90 -27.12 12.18
N SER A 242 5.84 -27.75 11.67
CA SER A 242 5.91 -28.51 10.41
C SER A 242 6.13 -27.59 9.22
N ILE A 243 5.39 -26.48 9.12
CA ILE A 243 5.50 -25.52 8.03
C ILE A 243 6.84 -24.78 8.09
N TYR A 244 7.27 -24.38 9.28
CA TYR A 244 8.54 -23.69 9.49
C TYR A 244 9.74 -24.58 9.12
N LYS A 245 9.69 -25.89 9.42
CA LYS A 245 10.69 -26.85 8.97
C LYS A 245 10.90 -26.80 7.45
N ASP A 246 9.81 -26.78 6.68
CA ASP A 246 9.89 -26.75 5.21
C ASP A 246 10.54 -25.45 4.68
N ILE A 247 10.32 -24.33 5.35
CA ILE A 247 10.98 -23.05 5.04
C ILE A 247 12.49 -23.16 5.28
N VAL A 248 12.89 -23.73 6.42
CA VAL A 248 14.31 -23.88 6.78
C VAL A 248 15.03 -24.81 5.80
N GLU A 249 14.41 -25.92 5.39
CA GLU A 249 14.99 -26.81 4.40
C GLU A 249 15.17 -26.12 3.04
N ALA A 250 14.17 -25.38 2.57
CA ALA A 250 14.26 -24.62 1.32
C ALA A 250 15.34 -23.53 1.39
N LYS A 251 15.46 -22.84 2.52
CA LYS A 251 16.51 -21.84 2.80
C LYS A 251 17.91 -22.45 2.74
N ASP A 252 18.10 -23.65 3.28
CA ASP A 252 19.38 -24.37 3.27
C ASP A 252 19.71 -24.99 1.90
N GLY A 253 18.85 -24.80 0.89
CA GLY A 253 19.03 -25.29 -0.47
C GLY A 253 18.63 -26.76 -0.66
N ASN A 254 18.02 -27.37 0.36
CA ASN A 254 17.38 -28.67 0.22
C ASN A 254 16.09 -28.46 -0.56
N LYS A 255 15.97 -29.08 -1.74
CA LYS A 255 14.77 -29.02 -2.58
C LYS A 255 13.69 -29.96 -2.04
N SER A 256 13.33 -29.80 -0.76
CA SER A 256 12.37 -30.67 -0.10
C SER A 256 10.93 -30.32 -0.41
N LEU A 257 10.63 -29.16 -1.00
CA LEU A 257 9.30 -28.82 -1.52
C LEU A 257 9.40 -27.98 -2.81
N PRO A 258 8.34 -27.97 -3.66
CA PRO A 258 8.24 -27.06 -4.78
C PRO A 258 8.29 -25.59 -4.35
N GLU A 259 8.80 -24.70 -5.21
CA GLU A 259 8.96 -23.27 -4.87
C GLU A 259 7.63 -22.58 -4.50
N GLU A 260 6.56 -22.90 -5.25
CA GLU A 260 5.19 -22.46 -4.98
C GLU A 260 4.71 -22.90 -3.58
N ALA A 261 4.98 -24.15 -3.18
CA ALA A 261 4.60 -24.67 -1.88
C ALA A 261 5.30 -23.92 -0.74
N VAL A 262 6.61 -23.66 -0.88
CA VAL A 262 7.39 -22.90 0.11
C VAL A 262 6.88 -21.46 0.25
N LYS A 263 6.47 -20.82 -0.85
CA LYS A 263 5.81 -19.50 -0.80
C LYS A 263 4.56 -19.54 0.09
N TYR A 264 3.71 -20.55 -0.05
CA TYR A 264 2.54 -20.71 0.82
C TYR A 264 2.92 -21.00 2.28
N CYS A 265 4.02 -21.72 2.53
CA CYS A 265 4.57 -21.89 3.88
C CYS A 265 4.97 -20.55 4.51
N ILE A 266 5.71 -19.70 3.78
CA ILE A 266 6.13 -18.38 4.23
C ILE A 266 4.89 -17.53 4.60
N CYS A 267 3.88 -17.52 3.73
CA CYS A 267 2.63 -16.80 3.97
C CYS A 267 1.90 -17.32 5.22
N ALA A 268 1.75 -18.64 5.37
CA ALA A 268 1.09 -19.25 6.52
C ALA A 268 1.82 -18.96 7.86
N CYS A 269 3.16 -19.01 7.88
CA CYS A 269 3.93 -18.62 9.06
C CYS A 269 3.82 -17.12 9.35
N PHE A 270 3.84 -16.26 8.32
CA PHE A 270 3.62 -14.83 8.51
C PHE A 270 2.28 -14.55 9.19
N PHE A 271 1.18 -15.11 8.69
CA PHE A 271 -0.13 -14.96 9.34
C PHE A 271 -0.21 -15.64 10.70
N GLY A 272 0.49 -16.77 10.91
CA GLY A 272 0.63 -17.39 12.23
C GLY A 272 1.19 -16.42 13.28
N ILE A 273 2.27 -15.70 12.96
CA ILE A 273 2.84 -14.65 13.82
C ILE A 273 1.81 -13.55 14.12
N LEU A 274 1.03 -13.12 13.12
CA LEU A 274 0.04 -12.06 13.31
C LEU A 274 -1.14 -12.52 14.18
N TRP A 275 -1.59 -13.77 14.02
CA TRP A 275 -2.64 -14.35 14.87
C TRP A 275 -2.17 -14.54 16.31
N ASP A 276 -0.91 -14.95 16.52
CA ASP A 276 -0.30 -15.05 17.85
C ASP A 276 -0.21 -13.67 18.52
N LEU A 277 0.14 -12.61 17.76
CA LEU A 277 0.15 -11.23 18.27
C LEU A 277 -1.26 -10.80 18.69
N ARG A 278 -2.27 -11.02 17.84
CA ARG A 278 -3.66 -10.69 18.17
C ARG A 278 -4.16 -11.46 19.39
N HIS A 279 -3.85 -12.75 19.47
CA HIS A 279 -4.22 -13.57 20.63
C HIS A 279 -3.60 -13.03 21.93
N LEU A 280 -2.34 -12.58 21.87
CA LEU A 280 -1.69 -11.93 23.00
C LEU A 280 -2.37 -10.61 23.39
N GLU A 281 -2.76 -9.78 22.43
CA GLU A 281 -3.54 -8.55 22.69
C GLU A 281 -4.86 -8.88 23.42
N GLU A 282 -5.61 -9.88 22.95
CA GLU A 282 -6.86 -10.35 23.57
C GLU A 282 -6.65 -10.90 24.99
N LEU A 283 -5.60 -11.71 25.21
CA LEU A 283 -5.24 -12.21 26.54
C LEU A 283 -4.94 -11.06 27.52
N MET A 284 -4.29 -10.02 27.03
CA MET A 284 -3.92 -8.87 27.86
C MET A 284 -5.13 -7.98 28.18
N GLU A 285 -6.03 -7.77 27.22
CA GLU A 285 -7.30 -7.06 27.44
C GLU A 285 -8.17 -7.77 28.49
N SER A 286 -8.15 -9.11 28.51
CA SER A 286 -8.86 -9.91 29.52
C SER A 286 -8.16 -9.97 30.89
N GLY A 287 -6.93 -9.43 31.02
CA GLY A 287 -6.13 -9.47 32.24
C GLY A 287 -5.49 -10.84 32.54
N SER A 288 -5.41 -11.72 31.53
CA SER A 288 -4.80 -13.04 31.63
C SER A 288 -3.27 -12.98 31.56
N ASN A 289 -2.58 -13.97 32.14
CA ASN A 289 -1.11 -14.05 32.09
C ASN A 289 -0.65 -14.69 30.76
N GLY A 290 -0.26 -13.87 29.79
CA GLY A 290 0.25 -14.31 28.48
C GLY A 290 1.78 -14.46 28.38
N THR A 291 2.48 -14.71 29.49
CA THR A 291 3.97 -14.69 29.50
C THR A 291 4.60 -15.83 28.70
N GLN A 292 3.96 -16.99 28.60
CA GLN A 292 4.49 -18.11 27.83
C GLN A 292 4.28 -17.89 26.33
N GLU A 293 3.11 -17.42 25.96
CA GLU A 293 2.68 -17.05 24.62
C GLU A 293 3.58 -15.93 24.08
N LEU A 294 3.91 -14.93 24.90
CA LEU A 294 4.83 -13.85 24.56
C LEU A 294 6.24 -14.39 24.26
N ALA A 295 6.74 -15.30 25.09
CA ALA A 295 8.06 -15.90 24.91
C ALA A 295 8.12 -16.77 23.63
N LEU A 296 7.05 -17.52 23.36
CA LEU A 296 6.92 -18.33 22.15
C LEU A 296 6.86 -17.46 20.89
N LEU A 297 5.99 -16.44 20.88
CA LEU A 297 5.89 -15.51 19.75
C LEU A 297 7.23 -14.82 19.50
N LYS A 298 7.90 -14.35 20.55
CA LYS A 298 9.23 -13.74 20.42
C LYS A 298 10.25 -14.70 19.82
N HIS A 299 10.22 -15.98 20.21
CA HIS A 299 11.10 -16.99 19.66
C HIS A 299 10.81 -17.22 18.17
N ASN A 300 9.54 -17.46 17.83
CA ASN A 300 9.06 -17.69 16.47
C ASN A 300 9.35 -16.52 15.53
N LEU A 301 9.06 -15.29 15.97
CA LEU A 301 9.36 -14.06 15.25
C LEU A 301 10.84 -13.93 14.91
N ASN A 302 11.73 -14.15 15.89
CA ASN A 302 13.16 -14.00 15.67
C ASN A 302 13.70 -15.07 14.71
N ASN A 303 13.33 -16.33 14.91
CA ASN A 303 13.75 -17.42 14.04
C ASN A 303 13.26 -17.20 12.60
N PHE A 304 11.98 -16.84 12.45
CA PHE A 304 11.39 -16.56 11.15
C PHE A 304 12.06 -15.38 10.45
N MET A 305 12.33 -14.29 11.16
CA MET A 305 13.05 -13.14 10.61
C MET A 305 14.48 -13.49 10.17
N GLU A 306 15.22 -14.30 10.92
CA GLU A 306 16.54 -14.76 10.48
C GLU A 306 16.46 -15.65 9.23
N ALA A 307 15.50 -16.58 9.18
CA ALA A 307 15.27 -17.39 7.99
C ALA A 307 14.93 -16.53 6.75
N MET A 308 14.05 -15.53 6.89
CA MET A 308 13.71 -14.62 5.79
C MET A 308 14.90 -13.79 5.33
N LYS A 309 15.75 -13.30 6.25
CA LYS A 309 16.97 -12.56 5.88
C LYS A 309 17.93 -13.42 5.07
N GLU A 310 18.13 -14.66 5.50
CA GLU A 310 18.98 -15.61 4.78
C GLU A 310 18.41 -15.96 3.41
N MET A 311 17.09 -16.19 3.29
CA MET A 311 16.43 -16.42 2.00
C MET A 311 16.53 -15.19 1.08
N LEU A 312 16.40 -13.98 1.61
CA LEU A 312 16.55 -12.76 0.83
C LEU A 312 17.97 -12.61 0.25
N LEU A 313 18.99 -12.95 1.03
CA LEU A 313 20.39 -12.82 0.65
C LEU A 313 20.88 -13.95 -0.26
N LEU A 314 20.61 -15.19 0.15
CA LEU A 314 21.24 -16.40 -0.37
C LEU A 314 20.24 -17.35 -1.05
N GLY A 315 18.95 -17.01 -1.04
CA GLY A 315 17.90 -17.87 -1.61
C GLY A 315 18.19 -18.23 -3.06
N PRO A 316 18.05 -19.52 -3.44
CA PRO A 316 18.32 -19.98 -4.80
C PRO A 316 17.27 -19.50 -5.82
N SER A 317 16.05 -19.20 -5.37
CA SER A 317 14.93 -18.75 -6.21
C SER A 317 14.65 -17.27 -6.03
N GLN A 318 14.27 -16.60 -7.12
CA GLN A 318 13.77 -15.23 -7.08
C GLN A 318 12.46 -15.13 -6.29
N VAL A 319 11.59 -16.14 -6.37
CA VAL A 319 10.32 -16.19 -5.61
C VAL A 319 10.59 -16.07 -4.12
N TYR A 320 11.58 -16.80 -3.62
CA TYR A 320 11.96 -16.77 -2.20
C TYR A 320 12.43 -15.39 -1.75
N LYS A 321 13.24 -14.71 -2.57
CA LYS A 321 13.73 -13.37 -2.26
C LYS A 321 12.60 -12.35 -2.22
N GLU A 322 11.69 -12.44 -3.19
CA GLU A 322 10.55 -11.53 -3.28
C GLU A 322 9.58 -11.70 -2.10
N GLU A 323 9.22 -12.95 -1.74
CA GLU A 323 8.33 -13.24 -0.61
C GLU A 323 9.00 -12.86 0.73
N ALA A 324 10.27 -13.22 0.92
CA ALA A 324 11.02 -12.86 2.12
C ALA A 324 11.13 -11.33 2.28
N TYR A 325 11.37 -10.59 1.18
CA TYR A 325 11.45 -9.14 1.22
C TYR A 325 10.14 -8.49 1.68
N ILE A 326 8.99 -8.91 1.11
CA ILE A 326 7.67 -8.39 1.48
C ILE A 326 7.39 -8.67 2.95
N VAL A 327 7.56 -9.91 3.39
CA VAL A 327 7.28 -10.33 4.75
C VAL A 327 8.17 -9.63 5.77
N ILE A 328 9.47 -9.43 5.48
CA ILE A 328 10.36 -8.64 6.34
C ILE A 328 9.85 -7.20 6.46
N CYS A 329 9.46 -6.56 5.35
CA CYS A 329 8.95 -5.19 5.39
C CYS A 329 7.66 -5.11 6.22
N ASP A 330 6.73 -6.04 6.04
CA ASP A 330 5.46 -6.04 6.77
C ASP A 330 5.66 -6.34 8.26
N ILE A 331 6.51 -7.30 8.63
CA ILE A 331 6.87 -7.56 10.03
C ILE A 331 7.50 -6.33 10.67
N LEU A 332 8.40 -5.63 9.98
CA LEU A 332 9.02 -4.41 10.52
C LEU A 332 7.99 -3.29 10.77
N VAL A 333 6.92 -3.21 9.98
CA VAL A 333 5.80 -2.28 10.25
C VAL A 333 4.95 -2.77 11.42
N MET A 334 4.59 -4.05 11.42
CA MET A 334 3.70 -4.65 12.41
C MET A 334 4.35 -4.78 13.79
N PHE A 335 5.67 -4.93 13.89
CA PHE A 335 6.43 -5.05 15.14
C PHE A 335 7.31 -3.81 15.39
N CYS A 336 6.85 -2.62 14.98
CA CYS A 336 7.58 -1.37 15.16
C CYS A 336 7.47 -0.81 16.60
N ASP A 337 8.16 0.30 16.86
CA ASP A 337 8.16 1.01 18.16
C ASP A 337 6.78 1.32 18.74
N GLN A 338 5.74 1.36 17.89
CA GLN A 338 4.37 1.62 18.35
C GLN A 338 3.85 0.50 19.27
N LEU A 339 4.37 -0.74 19.17
CA LEU A 339 4.01 -1.83 20.09
C LEU A 339 4.46 -1.54 21.52
N ALA A 340 5.57 -0.81 21.70
CA ALA A 340 6.07 -0.44 23.02
C ALA A 340 5.17 0.56 23.75
N ASN A 341 4.17 1.15 23.08
CA ASN A 341 3.11 1.90 23.77
C ASN A 341 2.34 1.00 24.76
N ASN A 342 2.31 -0.31 24.50
CA ASN A 342 1.89 -1.31 25.44
C ASN A 342 3.14 -1.92 26.14
N PRO A 343 3.36 -1.62 27.44
CA PRO A 343 4.58 -2.05 28.14
C PRO A 343 4.85 -3.55 28.13
N HIS A 344 3.80 -4.38 28.00
CA HIS A 344 3.98 -5.84 27.98
C HIS A 344 4.30 -6.40 26.59
N LEU A 345 4.08 -5.62 25.52
CA LEU A 345 4.43 -6.00 24.13
C LEU A 345 5.76 -5.40 23.68
N GLY A 346 6.37 -4.51 24.47
CA GLY A 346 7.64 -3.85 24.13
C GLY A 346 8.78 -4.83 23.82
N ASP A 347 8.76 -6.04 24.39
CA ASP A 347 9.75 -7.08 24.14
C ASP A 347 9.65 -7.72 22.74
N LEU A 348 8.55 -7.49 22.01
CA LEU A 348 8.34 -7.96 20.64
C LEU A 348 8.80 -6.96 19.58
N VAL A 349 9.17 -5.74 19.97
CA VAL A 349 9.60 -4.72 19.01
C VAL A 349 10.84 -5.21 18.25
N TYR A 350 10.74 -5.20 16.92
CA TYR A 350 11.81 -5.63 16.03
C TYR A 350 12.49 -4.44 15.38
N TYR A 351 13.74 -4.18 15.77
CA TYR A 351 14.52 -3.08 15.23
C TYR A 351 15.30 -3.49 13.97
N ALA A 352 15.08 -2.78 12.88
CA ALA A 352 15.92 -2.90 11.69
C ALA A 352 17.29 -2.26 11.95
N ASP A 353 18.29 -3.09 12.24
CA ASP A 353 19.67 -2.66 12.38
C ASP A 353 20.24 -2.16 11.04
N ARG A 354 21.47 -1.62 11.07
CA ARG A 354 22.09 -1.06 9.87
C ARG A 354 22.32 -2.12 8.79
N ASN A 355 22.56 -3.38 9.19
CA ASN A 355 22.77 -4.47 8.24
C ASN A 355 21.48 -4.77 7.49
N LEU A 356 20.36 -4.97 8.19
CA LEU A 356 19.05 -5.19 7.59
C LEU A 356 18.62 -4.03 6.69
N GLN A 357 18.87 -2.79 7.11
CA GLN A 357 18.62 -1.61 6.27
C GLN A 357 19.39 -1.67 4.94
N MET A 358 20.64 -2.13 4.96
CA MET A 358 21.44 -2.30 3.75
C MET A 358 20.91 -3.44 2.87
N ILE A 359 20.58 -4.60 3.47
CA ILE A 359 20.03 -5.76 2.75
C ILE A 359 18.73 -5.37 2.00
N LEU A 360 17.81 -4.69 2.68
CA LEU A 360 16.56 -4.22 2.08
C LEU A 360 16.80 -3.16 1.00
N ASN A 361 17.78 -2.28 1.21
CA ASN A 361 18.15 -1.30 0.20
C ASN A 361 18.77 -1.97 -1.03
N ASP A 362 19.65 -2.94 -0.86
CA ASP A 362 20.30 -3.65 -1.96
C ASP A 362 19.25 -4.37 -2.81
N PHE A 363 18.23 -4.97 -2.19
CA PHE A 363 17.08 -5.54 -2.92
C PHE A 363 16.39 -4.51 -3.82
N ILE A 364 16.01 -3.32 -3.30
CA ILE A 364 15.36 -2.31 -4.15
C ILE A 364 16.27 -1.79 -5.27
N GLN A 365 17.58 -1.67 -5.01
CA GLN A 365 18.52 -1.26 -6.06
C GLN A 365 18.64 -2.32 -7.17
N SER A 366 18.56 -3.61 -6.83
CA SER A 366 18.68 -4.72 -7.78
C SER A 366 17.40 -5.09 -8.51
N TYR A 367 16.22 -4.95 -7.87
CA TYR A 367 14.95 -5.47 -8.42
C TYR A 367 13.95 -4.37 -8.83
N VAL A 368 14.06 -3.15 -8.30
CA VAL A 368 13.13 -2.06 -8.62
C VAL A 368 13.75 -1.10 -9.64
N PHE A 369 14.96 -0.62 -9.38
CA PHE A 369 15.64 0.38 -10.21
C PHE A 369 16.49 -0.26 -11.32
N VAL A 370 15.83 -1.07 -12.16
CA VAL A 370 16.44 -1.75 -13.32
C VAL A 370 16.09 -1.02 -14.62
N MET A 371 16.91 -1.16 -15.66
CA MET A 371 16.55 -0.69 -17.00
C MET A 371 15.77 -1.81 -17.69
N GLU A 372 14.64 -1.51 -18.31
CA GLU A 372 13.88 -2.50 -19.08
C GLU A 372 14.49 -2.65 -20.47
N ASP A 373 14.77 -3.89 -20.88
CA ASP A 373 15.05 -4.22 -22.28
C ASP A 373 13.70 -4.30 -23.00
N ASP A 374 13.45 -3.33 -23.89
CA ASP A 374 12.11 -3.03 -24.40
C ASP A 374 11.56 -4.08 -25.40
N ASP A 375 12.37 -5.04 -25.81
CA ASP A 375 12.24 -5.63 -27.14
C ASP A 375 11.34 -6.88 -27.27
N GLU A 376 10.87 -7.54 -26.20
CA GLU A 376 10.20 -8.86 -26.37
C GLU A 376 9.02 -9.21 -25.43
N GLN A 377 8.59 -8.35 -24.51
CA GLN A 377 7.47 -8.67 -23.59
C GLN A 377 6.13 -8.04 -23.99
N ASP A 378 5.04 -8.79 -23.79
CA ASP A 378 3.65 -8.32 -23.94
C ASP A 378 3.32 -7.17 -22.98
N GLU A 379 2.49 -6.21 -23.43
CA GLU A 379 2.13 -5.01 -22.65
C GLU A 379 1.47 -5.38 -21.31
N HIS A 380 0.68 -6.46 -21.26
CA HIS A 380 0.02 -6.90 -20.02
C HIS A 380 1.05 -7.36 -18.99
N SER A 381 2.01 -8.18 -19.40
CA SER A 381 3.09 -8.67 -18.54
C SER A 381 3.96 -7.53 -18.01
N LYS A 382 4.27 -6.54 -18.86
CA LYS A 382 5.04 -5.35 -18.44
C LYS A 382 4.29 -4.57 -17.34
N ILE A 383 2.97 -4.41 -17.48
CA ILE A 383 2.14 -3.73 -16.47
C ILE A 383 2.14 -4.49 -15.14
N GLU A 384 1.96 -5.81 -15.16
CA GLU A 384 1.99 -6.62 -13.94
C GLU A 384 3.34 -6.58 -13.23
N GLU A 385 4.44 -6.68 -13.98
CA GLU A 385 5.79 -6.59 -13.43
C GLU A 385 6.07 -5.20 -12.84
N LEU A 386 5.63 -4.12 -13.52
CA LEU A 386 5.72 -2.77 -12.99
C LEU A 386 4.92 -2.61 -11.69
N HIS A 387 3.69 -3.14 -11.62
CA HIS A 387 2.89 -3.12 -10.40
C HIS A 387 3.59 -3.86 -9.24
N LYS A 388 4.22 -5.00 -9.53
CA LYS A 388 5.02 -5.77 -8.57
C LYS A 388 6.21 -4.97 -8.04
N ARG A 389 7.01 -4.35 -8.93
CA ARG A 389 8.15 -3.50 -8.54
C ARG A 389 7.70 -2.27 -7.76
N ARG A 390 6.58 -1.64 -8.16
CA ARG A 390 5.95 -0.54 -7.41
C ARG A 390 5.56 -0.97 -6.00
N ASN A 391 5.05 -2.20 -5.81
CA ASN A 391 4.75 -2.74 -4.49
C ASN A 391 6.01 -2.91 -3.63
N PHE A 392 7.11 -3.41 -4.20
CA PHE A 392 8.38 -3.52 -3.46
C PHE A 392 8.89 -2.15 -2.99
N LEU A 393 8.85 -1.15 -3.86
CA LEU A 393 9.26 0.21 -3.52
C LEU A 393 8.36 0.82 -2.44
N ALA A 394 7.04 0.67 -2.58
CA ALA A 394 6.07 1.16 -1.61
C ALA A 394 6.30 0.53 -0.22
N SER A 395 6.60 -0.77 -0.17
CA SER A 395 6.90 -1.50 1.07
C SER A 395 8.12 -0.93 1.80
N PHE A 396 9.23 -0.65 1.09
CA PHE A 396 10.38 0.04 1.68
C PHE A 396 10.05 1.47 2.13
N CYS A 397 9.30 2.20 1.31
CA CYS A 397 8.92 3.58 1.61
C CYS A 397 8.04 3.67 2.86
N LYS A 398 7.15 2.69 3.11
CA LYS A 398 6.37 2.56 4.34
C LYS A 398 7.28 2.57 5.58
N LEU A 399 8.40 1.85 5.55
CA LEU A 399 9.37 1.82 6.66
C LEU A 399 9.92 3.22 6.98
N ILE A 400 10.12 4.07 5.98
CA ILE A 400 10.60 5.44 6.16
C ILE A 400 9.50 6.34 6.71
N VAL A 401 8.29 6.29 6.11
CA VAL A 401 7.20 7.23 6.46
C VAL A 401 6.53 6.90 7.79
N TYR A 402 6.63 5.65 8.24
CA TYR A 402 6.21 5.25 9.59
C TYR A 402 7.35 5.33 10.62
N ASN A 403 8.50 5.89 10.23
CA ASN A 403 9.68 6.06 11.09
C ASN A 403 10.20 4.75 11.70
N VAL A 404 10.02 3.63 11.00
CA VAL A 404 10.60 2.32 11.35
C VAL A 404 12.09 2.30 11.04
N ILE A 405 12.51 2.93 9.94
CA ILE A 405 13.92 3.15 9.60
C ILE A 405 14.23 4.65 9.47
N PRO A 406 15.48 5.08 9.72
CA PRO A 406 15.83 6.50 9.68
C PRO A 406 15.60 7.13 8.31
N THR A 407 15.06 8.35 8.29
CA THR A 407 14.83 9.13 7.05
C THR A 407 16.09 9.32 6.19
N LYS A 408 17.29 9.18 6.77
CA LYS A 408 18.55 9.23 6.02
C LYS A 408 18.62 8.16 4.94
N VAL A 409 18.08 6.96 5.18
CA VAL A 409 18.12 5.82 4.25
C VAL A 409 17.34 6.12 2.96
N ALA A 410 16.34 7.02 3.02
CA ALA A 410 15.60 7.45 1.84
C ALA A 410 16.47 8.11 0.75
N CYS A 411 17.74 8.44 1.05
CA CYS A 411 18.63 9.03 0.06
C CYS A 411 18.84 8.14 -1.17
N ASP A 412 18.84 6.82 -0.97
CA ASP A 412 19.04 5.81 -2.02
C ASP A 412 17.81 5.62 -2.91
N ILE A 413 16.65 6.12 -2.51
CA ILE A 413 15.45 6.19 -3.33
C ILE A 413 15.35 7.56 -4.01
N PHE A 414 15.56 8.63 -3.24
CA PHE A 414 15.37 10.00 -3.73
C PHE A 414 16.29 10.34 -4.92
N LYS A 415 17.46 9.71 -5.02
CA LYS A 415 18.37 9.86 -6.16
C LYS A 415 17.76 9.39 -7.50
N HIS A 416 16.79 8.48 -7.47
CA HIS A 416 16.14 7.90 -8.65
C HIS A 416 14.91 8.68 -9.14
N TYR A 417 14.53 9.76 -8.46
CA TYR A 417 13.26 10.47 -8.70
C TYR A 417 13.10 11.05 -10.11
N VAL A 418 14.19 11.47 -10.76
CA VAL A 418 14.15 11.96 -12.15
C VAL A 418 14.22 10.80 -13.14
N LYS A 419 15.15 9.85 -12.92
CA LYS A 419 15.42 8.75 -13.85
C LYS A 419 14.19 7.84 -14.04
N TYR A 420 13.50 7.51 -12.95
CA TYR A 420 12.33 6.62 -12.95
C TYR A 420 11.03 7.35 -12.65
N TYR A 421 10.87 8.56 -13.19
CA TYR A 421 9.73 9.42 -12.85
C TYR A 421 8.38 8.84 -13.28
N ASN A 422 8.30 8.20 -14.45
CA ASN A 422 7.04 7.65 -14.96
C ASN A 422 6.60 6.43 -14.13
N ASP A 423 7.55 5.59 -13.73
CA ASP A 423 7.28 4.31 -13.07
C ASP A 423 7.05 4.48 -11.56
N TYR A 424 7.83 5.36 -10.91
CA TYR A 424 7.92 5.45 -9.45
C TYR A 424 7.77 6.89 -8.91
N GLY A 425 7.63 7.90 -9.77
CA GLY A 425 7.69 9.30 -9.37
C GLY A 425 6.64 9.70 -8.34
N ASP A 426 5.43 9.14 -8.43
CA ASP A 426 4.36 9.39 -7.47
C ASP A 426 4.67 8.80 -6.07
N ILE A 427 5.18 7.58 -6.00
CA ILE A 427 5.60 6.92 -4.75
C ILE A 427 6.74 7.69 -4.09
N ILE A 428 7.76 8.06 -4.85
CA ILE A 428 8.92 8.81 -4.34
C ILE A 428 8.49 10.20 -3.86
N LYS A 429 7.62 10.88 -4.61
CA LYS A 429 7.08 12.20 -4.23
C LYS A 429 6.25 12.13 -2.95
N ALA A 430 5.38 11.13 -2.80
CA ALA A 430 4.59 10.91 -1.59
C ALA A 430 5.50 10.67 -0.38
N THR A 431 6.51 9.81 -0.54
CA THR A 431 7.51 9.50 0.49
C THR A 431 8.29 10.73 0.92
N LEU A 432 8.74 11.56 -0.03
CA LEU A 432 9.41 12.83 0.23
C LEU A 432 8.50 13.80 0.99
N GLY A 433 7.22 13.90 0.59
CA GLY A 433 6.22 14.70 1.27
C GLY A 433 6.04 14.30 2.73
N LYS A 434 5.86 13.00 2.99
CA LYS A 434 5.70 12.44 4.35
C LYS A 434 6.96 12.54 5.19
N ALA A 435 8.13 12.20 4.65
CA ALA A 435 9.41 12.39 5.33
C ALA A 435 9.61 13.84 5.81
N ARG A 436 9.17 14.82 5.02
CA ARG A 436 9.24 16.23 5.38
C ARG A 436 8.23 16.62 6.46
N GLU A 437 7.02 16.03 6.45
CA GLU A 437 6.03 16.22 7.52
C GLU A 437 6.57 15.74 8.88
N ILE A 438 7.27 14.60 8.89
CA ILE A 438 7.91 14.03 10.08
C ILE A 438 9.04 14.96 10.57
N ASN A 439 10.01 15.29 9.71
CA ASN A 439 11.12 16.16 10.07
C ASN A 439 11.70 16.89 8.86
N LYS A 440 11.36 18.18 8.72
CA LYS A 440 11.80 19.03 7.60
C LYS A 440 13.32 19.09 7.45
N THR A 441 14.04 19.23 8.57
CA THR A 441 15.49 19.43 8.57
C THR A 441 16.23 18.14 8.21
N ASN A 442 15.81 17.00 8.76
CA ASN A 442 16.37 15.71 8.38
C ASN A 442 16.07 15.37 6.93
N CYS A 443 14.84 15.61 6.46
CA CYS A 443 14.47 15.43 5.06
C CYS A 443 15.35 16.26 4.12
N ALA A 444 15.61 17.54 4.45
CA ALA A 444 16.50 18.40 3.67
C ALA A 444 17.97 17.94 3.67
N ARG A 445 18.46 17.40 4.80
CA ARG A 445 19.78 16.76 4.86
C ARG A 445 19.84 15.49 4.01
N THR A 446 18.77 14.69 3.99
CA THR A 446 18.67 13.50 3.13
C THR A 446 18.67 13.90 1.65
N MET A 447 17.93 14.94 1.25
CA MET A 447 17.96 15.48 -0.12
C MET A 447 19.37 15.91 -0.52
N ALA A 448 20.08 16.64 0.36
CA ALA A 448 21.47 17.01 0.13
C ALA A 448 22.33 15.75 -0.08
N LEU A 449 22.17 14.75 0.79
CA LEU A 449 22.90 13.48 0.69
C LEU A 449 22.65 12.79 -0.66
N SER A 450 21.41 12.68 -1.12
CA SER A 450 21.09 12.11 -2.45
C SER A 450 21.82 12.83 -3.59
N LEU A 451 21.81 14.16 -3.57
CA LEU A 451 22.49 14.96 -4.59
C LEU A 451 24.02 14.74 -4.53
N THR A 452 24.60 14.67 -3.32
CA THR A 452 26.04 14.41 -3.17
C THR A 452 26.45 13.00 -3.60
N LEU A 453 25.58 11.99 -3.42
CA LEU A 453 25.85 10.63 -3.87
C LEU A 453 25.88 10.57 -5.40
N LEU A 454 24.86 11.12 -6.07
CA LEU A 454 24.86 11.20 -7.54
C LEU A 454 26.03 11.99 -8.09
N PHE A 455 26.40 13.10 -7.45
CA PHE A 455 27.56 13.88 -7.87
C PHE A 455 28.86 13.08 -7.76
N LYS A 456 29.02 12.26 -6.71
CA LYS A 456 30.18 11.37 -6.58
C LYS A 456 30.20 10.29 -7.65
N ASP A 457 29.04 9.78 -8.07
CA ASP A 457 28.98 8.82 -9.17
C ASP A 457 29.46 9.47 -10.49
N LEU A 458 29.09 10.73 -10.77
CA LEU A 458 29.64 11.49 -11.91
C LEU A 458 31.18 11.65 -11.87
N GLN A 459 31.77 11.67 -10.69
CA GLN A 459 33.23 11.75 -10.51
C GLN A 459 33.94 10.41 -10.70
N ARG A 460 33.23 9.28 -10.59
CA ARG A 460 33.82 7.96 -10.84
C ARG A 460 34.09 7.76 -12.33
N ASP A 461 33.27 8.36 -13.17
CA ASP A 461 33.34 8.22 -14.64
C ASP A 461 34.35 9.18 -15.29
N GLY A 462 34.96 10.09 -14.51
CA GLY A 462 35.99 10.99 -15.01
C GLY A 462 36.58 11.91 -13.93
N ILE A 463 37.83 12.32 -14.16
CA ILE A 463 38.63 13.18 -13.26
C ILE A 463 37.98 14.56 -13.05
N ARG A 464 37.32 15.11 -14.08
CA ARG A 464 36.60 16.38 -14.03
C ARG A 464 35.14 16.16 -14.42
N VAL A 465 34.21 16.66 -13.61
CA VAL A 465 32.77 16.59 -13.90
C VAL A 465 32.44 17.47 -15.10
N ASN A 466 31.96 16.86 -16.19
CA ASN A 466 31.47 17.58 -17.35
C ASN A 466 30.10 18.21 -17.04
N ARG A 467 30.07 19.52 -16.82
CA ARG A 467 28.84 20.28 -16.50
C ARG A 467 27.80 20.34 -17.64
N GLN A 468 28.18 19.93 -18.86
CA GLN A 468 27.29 19.87 -20.02
C GLN A 468 26.78 18.44 -20.30
N SER A 469 27.20 17.46 -19.50
CA SER A 469 26.71 16.08 -19.61
C SER A 469 25.22 15.97 -19.27
N GLU A 470 24.54 15.01 -19.87
CA GLU A 470 23.12 14.75 -19.60
C GLU A 470 22.89 14.36 -18.14
N GLU A 471 23.83 13.63 -17.55
CA GLU A 471 23.78 13.18 -16.17
C GLU A 471 23.93 14.35 -15.18
N PHE A 472 24.79 15.34 -15.47
CA PHE A 472 24.88 16.56 -14.67
C PHE A 472 23.62 17.43 -14.80
N ILE A 473 23.04 17.52 -16.01
CA ILE A 473 21.77 18.23 -16.23
C ILE A 473 20.64 17.55 -15.47
N SER A 474 20.58 16.21 -15.49
CA SER A 474 19.62 15.42 -14.74
C SER A 474 19.74 15.63 -13.22
N LEU A 475 20.98 15.69 -12.70
CA LEU A 475 21.25 16.03 -11.29
C LEU A 475 20.72 17.44 -10.93
N LYS A 476 20.90 18.42 -11.82
CA LYS A 476 20.40 19.78 -11.63
C LYS A 476 18.86 19.83 -11.66
N GLU A 477 18.22 19.07 -12.54
CA GLU A 477 16.76 18.93 -12.57
C GLU A 477 16.23 18.26 -11.29
N LEU A 478 16.92 17.26 -10.76
CA LEU A 478 16.58 16.65 -9.46
C LEU A 478 16.62 17.68 -8.33
N ALA A 479 17.69 18.49 -8.27
CA ALA A 479 17.82 19.57 -7.29
C ALA A 479 16.68 20.60 -7.39
N LYS A 480 16.32 20.99 -8.62
CA LYS A 480 15.18 21.88 -8.86
C LYS A 480 13.86 21.27 -8.37
N ARG A 481 13.61 19.99 -8.63
CA ARG A 481 12.43 19.27 -8.11
C ARG A 481 12.40 19.19 -6.58
N PHE A 482 13.54 18.94 -5.94
CA PHE A 482 13.65 19.01 -4.47
C PHE A 482 13.38 20.42 -3.95
N ALA A 483 13.91 21.46 -4.58
CA ALA A 483 13.65 22.85 -4.20
C ALA A 483 12.16 23.18 -4.26
N LEU A 484 11.44 22.74 -5.30
CA LEU A 484 9.99 22.92 -5.43
C LEU A 484 9.20 22.28 -4.28
N SER A 485 9.71 21.19 -3.69
CA SER A 485 9.03 20.51 -2.60
C SER A 485 8.82 21.42 -1.38
N PHE A 486 9.73 22.33 -1.06
CA PHE A 486 9.64 23.21 0.12
C PHE A 486 8.48 24.24 0.04
N GLY A 487 7.77 24.33 -1.08
CA GLY A 487 6.62 25.23 -1.23
C GLY A 487 7.02 26.71 -1.24
N LEU A 488 6.09 27.58 -0.83
CA LEU A 488 6.24 29.04 -0.84
C LEU A 488 6.49 29.63 0.55
N ASP A 489 6.21 28.89 1.63
CA ASP A 489 6.40 29.35 3.00
C ASP A 489 7.87 29.23 3.42
N ALA A 490 8.67 30.23 3.05
CA ALA A 490 10.10 30.26 3.35
C ALA A 490 10.39 30.36 4.86
N VAL A 491 9.44 30.83 5.67
CA VAL A 491 9.62 30.92 7.13
C VAL A 491 9.56 29.53 7.75
N LYS A 492 8.56 28.72 7.40
CA LYS A 492 8.43 27.34 7.92
C LYS A 492 9.58 26.41 7.51
N ASN A 493 10.26 26.71 6.42
CA ASN A 493 11.34 25.88 5.86
C ASN A 493 12.74 26.45 6.10
N ARG A 494 12.83 27.57 6.83
CA ARG A 494 14.07 28.33 7.03
C ARG A 494 15.25 27.48 7.49
N GLU A 495 15.05 26.71 8.56
CA GLU A 495 16.10 25.87 9.15
C GLU A 495 16.52 24.74 8.23
N ALA A 496 15.55 24.08 7.60
CA ALA A 496 15.77 22.96 6.69
C ALA A 496 16.60 23.37 5.46
N ILE A 497 16.22 24.47 4.80
CA ILE A 497 16.97 25.00 3.65
C ILE A 497 18.37 25.48 4.06
N THR A 498 18.49 26.12 5.24
CA THR A 498 19.80 26.55 5.75
C THR A 498 20.71 25.35 6.02
N ALA A 499 20.18 24.26 6.60
CA ALA A 499 20.92 23.03 6.81
C ALA A 499 21.38 22.41 5.48
N LEU A 500 20.49 22.33 4.48
CA LEU A 500 20.81 21.82 3.14
C LEU A 500 21.99 22.57 2.51
N HIS A 501 21.97 23.90 2.54
CA HIS A 501 23.08 24.70 2.01
C HIS A 501 24.38 24.49 2.79
N ARG A 502 24.33 24.35 4.12
CA ARG A 502 25.53 24.08 4.93
C ARG A 502 26.15 22.73 4.56
N GLU A 503 25.36 21.66 4.48
CA GLU A 503 25.83 20.33 4.06
C GLU A 503 26.44 20.38 2.66
N GLY A 504 25.76 21.04 1.72
CA GLY A 504 26.25 21.17 0.36
C GLY A 504 27.55 21.97 0.25
N ILE A 505 27.67 23.08 0.97
CA ILE A 505 28.91 23.88 1.00
C ILE A 505 30.05 23.04 1.57
N LEU A 506 29.82 22.29 2.66
CA LEU A 506 30.83 21.41 3.25
C LEU A 506 31.28 20.33 2.27
N PHE A 507 30.37 19.78 1.46
CA PHE A 507 30.72 18.83 0.40
C PHE A 507 31.53 19.50 -0.73
N SER A 508 31.12 20.67 -1.20
CA SER A 508 31.78 21.40 -2.30
C SER A 508 33.22 21.78 -2.01
N VAL A 509 33.56 22.02 -0.73
CA VAL A 509 34.90 22.41 -0.30
C VAL A 509 35.72 21.25 0.26
N ASN A 510 35.25 20.00 0.17
CA ASN A 510 35.95 18.85 0.74
C ASN A 510 36.20 17.74 -0.31
N PRO A 511 37.45 17.43 -0.68
CA PRO A 511 38.70 18.01 -0.17
C PRO A 511 38.89 19.47 -0.64
N LEU A 512 39.55 20.28 0.19
CA LEU A 512 39.86 21.69 -0.11
C LEU A 512 40.92 21.81 -1.22
N GLU A 513 41.91 20.93 -1.17
CA GLU A 513 43.00 20.88 -2.14
C GLU A 513 42.66 19.85 -3.22
N ASN A 514 42.92 20.24 -4.46
CA ASN A 514 42.87 19.30 -5.58
C ASN A 514 44.26 18.66 -5.72
N ILE A 515 44.35 17.36 -5.45
CA ILE A 515 45.62 16.60 -5.48
C ILE A 515 46.25 16.63 -6.88
N GLU A 516 45.45 16.71 -7.94
CA GLU A 516 45.92 16.68 -9.32
C GLU A 516 46.24 18.06 -9.88
N ASP A 517 45.62 19.11 -9.35
CA ASP A 517 45.92 20.51 -9.66
C ASP A 517 45.94 21.35 -8.36
N PRO A 518 47.09 21.46 -7.68
CA PRO A 518 47.22 22.22 -6.43
C PRO A 518 46.86 23.70 -6.54
N THR A 519 46.77 24.24 -7.76
CA THR A 519 46.36 25.63 -8.04
C THR A 519 44.92 25.75 -8.54
N GLY A 520 44.28 24.61 -8.80
CA GLY A 520 42.92 24.48 -9.30
C GLY A 520 41.87 24.55 -8.19
N PRO A 521 40.58 24.66 -8.56
CA PRO A 521 39.51 24.64 -7.59
C PRO A 521 39.38 23.27 -6.90
N PRO A 522 38.75 23.23 -5.71
CA PRO A 522 38.33 21.97 -5.09
C PRO A 522 37.57 21.07 -6.08
N PRO A 523 37.79 19.75 -6.08
CA PRO A 523 37.18 18.85 -7.07
C PRO A 523 35.64 18.83 -7.00
N ASN A 524 35.07 19.16 -5.85
CA ASN A 524 33.62 19.19 -5.64
C ASN A 524 33.00 20.58 -5.84
N LEU A 525 33.79 21.59 -6.23
CA LEU A 525 33.30 22.96 -6.43
C LEU A 525 32.12 23.06 -7.42
N PRO A 526 32.05 22.28 -8.51
CA PRO A 526 30.90 22.29 -9.42
C PRO A 526 29.55 21.99 -8.75
N PHE A 527 29.54 21.30 -7.61
CA PHE A 527 28.31 21.04 -6.85
C PHE A 527 27.60 22.31 -6.38
N LEU A 528 28.30 23.45 -6.27
CA LEU A 528 27.67 24.75 -5.96
C LEU A 528 26.67 25.18 -7.05
N GLU A 529 26.82 24.73 -8.29
CA GLU A 529 25.84 24.97 -9.34
C GLU A 529 24.51 24.27 -9.03
N ILE A 530 24.57 23.05 -8.50
CA ILE A 530 23.40 22.28 -8.04
C ILE A 530 22.74 22.98 -6.84
N LEU A 531 23.54 23.48 -5.89
CA LEU A 531 23.02 24.24 -4.74
C LEU A 531 22.37 25.56 -5.11
N THR A 532 22.70 26.13 -6.28
CA THR A 532 22.13 27.40 -6.73
C THR A 532 20.61 27.29 -6.92
N GLU A 533 20.10 26.12 -7.29
CA GLU A 533 18.65 25.84 -7.44
C GLU A 533 17.84 26.03 -6.15
N PHE A 534 18.48 25.96 -4.98
CA PHE A 534 17.83 26.13 -3.67
C PHE A 534 17.87 27.58 -3.14
N THR A 535 18.68 28.46 -3.75
CA THR A 535 18.93 29.81 -3.21
C THR A 535 17.69 30.71 -3.23
N ASN A 536 16.74 30.44 -4.12
CA ASN A 536 15.46 31.13 -4.17
C ASN A 536 14.51 30.75 -3.01
N LYS A 537 14.82 29.69 -2.25
CA LYS A 537 14.07 29.26 -1.06
C LYS A 537 14.60 29.86 0.24
N LEU A 538 15.78 30.49 0.22
CA LEU A 538 16.34 31.18 1.38
C LEU A 538 15.68 32.55 1.60
N LEU A 539 15.42 32.89 2.86
CA LEU A 539 15.10 34.27 3.24
C LEU A 539 16.33 35.16 3.07
N LYS A 540 16.09 36.47 2.84
CA LYS A 540 17.15 37.47 2.66
C LYS A 540 18.18 37.48 3.79
N GLN A 541 17.74 37.33 5.04
CA GLN A 541 18.63 37.26 6.21
C GLN A 541 19.51 36.00 6.21
N ASP A 542 18.97 34.85 5.80
CA ASP A 542 19.70 33.58 5.80
C ASP A 542 20.67 33.49 4.63
N LYS A 543 20.38 34.15 3.50
CA LYS A 543 21.37 34.32 2.41
C LYS A 543 22.68 34.93 2.92
N ARG A 544 22.62 35.93 3.81
CA ARG A 544 23.82 36.54 4.44
C ARG A 544 24.55 35.57 5.36
N VAL A 545 23.82 34.76 6.13
CA VAL A 545 24.39 33.75 7.03
C VAL A 545 25.09 32.65 6.23
N VAL A 546 24.45 32.16 5.17
CA VAL A 546 25.01 31.14 4.26
C VAL A 546 26.23 31.70 3.52
N LEU A 547 26.18 32.94 3.03
CA LEU A 547 27.32 33.61 2.41
C LEU A 547 28.51 33.74 3.37
N THR A 548 28.26 34.16 4.62
CA THR A 548 29.32 34.24 5.64
C THR A 548 29.92 32.86 5.95
N PHE A 549 29.09 31.81 5.94
CA PHE A 549 29.53 30.44 6.13
C PHE A 549 30.40 29.94 4.97
N LEU A 550 30.01 30.24 3.72
CA LEU A 550 30.77 29.97 2.51
C LEU A 550 32.14 30.67 2.53
N ASP A 551 32.14 31.99 2.75
CA ASP A 551 33.35 32.82 2.69
C ASP A 551 34.40 32.35 3.71
N ARG A 552 33.99 31.92 4.92
CA ARG A 552 34.88 31.36 5.96
C ARG A 552 35.56 30.05 5.58
N ARG A 553 34.99 29.28 4.65
CA ARG A 553 35.52 27.97 4.26
C ARG A 553 36.42 28.01 3.03
N ILE A 554 36.25 29.05 2.19
CA ILE A 554 36.97 29.19 0.91
C ILE A 554 38.16 30.16 1.02
N THR A 555 38.24 30.98 2.09
CA THR A 555 39.26 32.05 2.23
C THR A 555 40.71 31.55 2.25
N ALA A 556 40.98 30.27 2.52
CA ALA A 556 42.32 29.73 2.63
C ALA A 556 42.97 29.31 1.30
N GLY A 557 42.27 29.41 0.16
CA GLY A 557 42.78 28.87 -1.12
C GLY A 557 42.28 29.53 -2.40
N MET A 558 41.75 30.76 -2.38
CA MET A 558 41.35 31.45 -3.62
C MET A 558 42.60 31.95 -4.39
N PRO A 559 42.86 31.46 -5.62
CA PRO A 559 43.81 32.08 -6.53
C PRO A 559 43.19 33.34 -7.15
N SER A 560 44.03 34.28 -7.57
CA SER A 560 43.61 35.49 -8.30
C SER A 560 43.03 35.20 -9.70
N SER A 561 43.07 33.94 -10.17
CA SER A 561 42.66 33.55 -11.52
C SER A 561 41.15 33.29 -11.60
N ARG A 562 40.46 34.10 -12.42
CA ARG A 562 39.04 33.96 -12.76
C ARG A 562 38.81 32.89 -13.84
N GLY A 563 39.41 31.72 -13.68
CA GLY A 563 39.27 30.62 -14.64
C GLY A 563 37.82 30.13 -14.77
N GLU A 564 37.47 29.48 -15.88
CA GLU A 564 36.13 28.92 -16.11
C GLU A 564 35.73 27.90 -15.02
N ASP A 565 36.71 27.18 -14.47
CA ASP A 565 36.50 26.18 -13.42
C ASP A 565 36.00 26.78 -12.07
N TRP A 566 36.16 28.10 -11.86
CA TRP A 566 35.68 28.82 -10.66
C TRP A 566 34.27 29.43 -10.84
N GLN A 567 33.67 29.31 -12.03
CA GLN A 567 32.34 29.86 -12.32
C GLN A 567 31.23 29.37 -11.37
N PRO A 568 31.17 28.09 -10.96
CA PRO A 568 30.14 27.62 -10.01
C PRO A 568 30.13 28.40 -8.69
N LEU A 569 31.31 28.75 -8.18
CA LEU A 569 31.43 29.57 -6.97
C LEU A 569 30.91 30.99 -7.19
N LEU A 570 31.28 31.63 -8.31
CA LEU A 570 30.84 32.97 -8.63
C LEU A 570 29.32 33.04 -8.80
N MET A 571 28.73 32.07 -9.51
CA MET A 571 27.28 31.97 -9.70
C MET A 571 26.55 31.79 -8.37
N TYR A 572 27.00 30.84 -7.54
CA TYR A 572 26.40 30.59 -6.24
C TYR A 572 26.51 31.82 -5.32
N ARG A 573 27.69 32.44 -5.24
CA ARG A 573 27.92 33.67 -4.47
C ARG A 573 27.02 34.81 -4.94
N ASN A 574 26.91 35.03 -6.26
CA ASN A 574 26.04 36.06 -6.83
C ASN A 574 24.58 35.82 -6.47
N SER A 575 24.08 34.59 -6.51
CA SER A 575 22.68 34.27 -6.15
C SER A 575 22.35 34.52 -4.66
N LEU A 576 23.36 34.44 -3.78
CA LEU A 576 23.24 34.79 -2.37
C LEU A 576 23.29 36.32 -2.15
N VAL A 577 24.05 37.05 -2.95
CA VAL A 577 24.18 38.52 -2.87
C VAL A 577 22.98 39.24 -3.53
N HIS A 578 22.49 38.75 -4.68
CA HIS A 578 21.48 39.41 -5.52
C HIS A 578 20.03 39.31 -4.98
N GLY A 579 19.84 38.90 -3.72
CA GLY A 579 18.55 39.04 -3.03
C GLY A 579 18.16 40.49 -2.67
N GLU A 580 18.83 41.48 -3.28
CA GLU A 580 18.61 42.91 -3.03
C GLU A 580 17.64 43.57 -4.02
N THR A 581 17.31 42.94 -5.16
CA THR A 581 16.51 43.58 -6.23
C THR A 581 15.21 42.88 -6.65
N ASP A 582 14.88 41.69 -6.14
CA ASP A 582 13.59 41.08 -6.45
C ASP A 582 12.47 41.67 -5.57
N GLN A 583 11.71 42.60 -6.15
CA GLN A 583 10.32 42.78 -5.74
C GLN A 583 9.59 41.45 -5.98
N PRO A 584 8.70 41.00 -5.08
CA PRO A 584 7.80 39.91 -5.41
C PRO A 584 7.06 40.29 -6.70
N PRO A 585 6.83 39.37 -7.65
CA PRO A 585 5.97 39.67 -8.77
C PRO A 585 4.62 40.08 -8.17
N VAL A 586 4.28 41.35 -8.30
CA VAL A 586 2.94 41.84 -8.05
C VAL A 586 2.09 41.07 -9.04
N THR A 587 1.39 40.05 -8.56
CA THR A 587 0.31 39.43 -9.32
C THR A 587 -0.65 40.56 -9.62
N SER A 588 -0.59 41.09 -10.85
CA SER A 588 -1.68 41.90 -11.36
C SER A 588 -2.90 41.01 -11.23
N LYS A 589 -3.84 41.42 -10.37
CA LYS A 589 -5.17 40.80 -10.30
C LYS A 589 -5.81 41.06 -11.66
N ARG A 590 -5.52 40.21 -12.65
CA ARG A 590 -6.39 40.00 -13.79
C ARG A 590 -7.63 39.34 -13.22
N ALA A 591 -8.62 40.18 -12.93
CA ALA A 591 -9.98 39.76 -12.73
C ALA A 591 -10.37 38.90 -13.93
N TYR A 592 -10.54 37.59 -13.71
CA TYR A 592 -11.33 36.76 -14.60
C TYR A 592 -12.77 37.28 -14.50
N GLY A 593 -13.10 38.23 -15.35
CA GLY A 593 -14.48 38.62 -15.61
C GLY A 593 -15.19 37.42 -16.21
N ARG A 594 -16.11 36.84 -15.42
CA ARG A 594 -17.21 36.02 -15.93
C ARG A 594 -17.90 36.81 -17.05
N LYS A 595 -17.85 36.31 -18.28
CA LYS A 595 -18.80 36.69 -19.33
C LYS A 595 -20.20 36.38 -18.81
N LYS A 596 -20.93 37.41 -18.39
CA LYS A 596 -22.38 37.34 -18.16
C LYS A 596 -23.05 38.07 -19.33
N LYS A 597 -23.94 37.34 -19.99
CA LYS A 597 -24.84 37.75 -21.08
C LYS A 597 -25.35 39.18 -20.89
N GLU A 598 -25.23 39.99 -21.94
CA GLU A 598 -26.07 41.17 -22.16
C GLU A 598 -27.53 40.74 -22.22
N VAL A 599 -28.35 41.28 -21.32
CA VAL A 599 -29.79 41.46 -21.52
C VAL A 599 -30.11 42.88 -21.06
N LEU A 600 -30.93 43.53 -21.87
CA LEU A 600 -31.18 44.96 -21.98
C LEU A 600 -31.73 45.60 -20.71
N ASP A 601 -31.35 46.86 -20.56
CA ASP A 601 -31.83 47.85 -19.59
C ASP A 601 -33.33 48.13 -19.78
N GLY A 602 -34.02 48.33 -18.67
CA GLY A 602 -35.47 48.49 -18.61
C GLY A 602 -35.98 48.84 -17.21
N GLN A 603 -35.91 50.14 -16.91
CA GLN A 603 -36.75 50.92 -15.99
C GLN A 603 -36.58 50.79 -14.45
N GLU A 604 -36.32 51.98 -13.88
CA GLU A 604 -36.51 52.42 -12.49
C GLU A 604 -37.83 51.96 -11.86
N VAL A 605 -37.86 51.65 -10.55
CA VAL A 605 -38.71 52.31 -9.51
C VAL A 605 -38.14 52.04 -8.09
N ASP A 606 -38.21 53.07 -7.24
CA ASP A 606 -37.87 53.20 -5.81
C ASP A 606 -38.49 52.19 -4.79
N VAL A 607 -37.67 51.76 -3.80
CA VAL A 607 -37.76 51.85 -2.30
C VAL A 607 -39.15 51.74 -1.60
N PRO A 608 -39.36 51.19 -0.35
CA PRO A 608 -38.43 50.85 0.75
C PRO A 608 -38.60 49.49 1.49
N VAL A 609 -37.56 49.26 2.30
CA VAL A 609 -37.37 48.41 3.48
C VAL A 609 -38.50 48.49 4.52
N LEU A 610 -38.90 47.33 5.08
CA LEU A 610 -39.62 47.22 6.35
C LEU A 610 -38.78 46.38 7.33
N GLU A 611 -38.34 47.04 8.41
CA GLU A 611 -37.87 46.43 9.65
C GLU A 611 -39.03 45.80 10.41
N LEU A 612 -38.83 44.61 10.96
CA LEU A 612 -39.54 44.12 12.15
C LEU A 612 -38.57 43.27 12.98
N SER A 613 -38.15 43.82 14.12
CA SER A 613 -37.75 43.04 15.30
C SER A 613 -39.03 42.61 16.05
N PRO A 614 -38.97 41.63 16.96
CA PRO A 614 -38.73 42.01 18.36
C PRO A 614 -37.91 41.03 19.21
N ASP A 615 -37.39 41.60 20.30
CA ASP A 615 -36.90 41.03 21.57
C ASP A 615 -37.66 39.77 22.05
N GLY A 616 -37.17 38.88 22.91
CA GLY A 616 -36.04 38.88 23.84
C GLY A 616 -36.38 37.97 25.05
N GLN A 617 -35.33 37.54 25.76
CA GLN A 617 -35.28 37.01 27.14
C GLN A 617 -35.48 35.51 27.47
N SER A 618 -34.35 34.95 27.96
CA SER A 618 -34.16 34.24 29.24
C SER A 618 -34.39 32.73 29.34
N GLY A 619 -33.37 32.02 29.86
CA GLY A 619 -33.47 30.67 30.44
C GLY A 619 -32.15 29.88 30.43
N GLU A 620 -31.44 29.93 31.57
CA GLU A 620 -30.55 28.91 32.23
C GLU A 620 -30.50 27.48 31.62
N ALA A 621 -29.50 26.60 31.77
CA ALA A 621 -28.13 26.53 32.32
C ALA A 621 -27.60 25.09 32.03
N SER A 622 -26.31 24.84 32.28
CA SER A 622 -25.58 23.54 32.21
C SER A 622 -25.18 23.08 30.79
N GLY A 623 -23.98 22.59 30.51
CA GLY A 623 -22.88 22.12 31.35
C GLY A 623 -22.32 20.85 30.72
N TYR A 624 -20.99 20.78 30.55
CA TYR A 624 -20.21 19.55 30.23
C TYR A 624 -20.46 18.93 28.84
N GLU A 625 -19.52 18.30 28.14
CA GLU A 625 -18.06 18.20 28.14
C GLU A 625 -17.76 17.50 26.80
N HIS A 626 -16.66 17.86 26.13
CA HIS A 626 -16.19 17.16 24.94
C HIS A 626 -15.64 15.78 25.33
N LEU A 627 -16.20 14.71 24.78
CA LEU A 627 -15.54 13.41 24.68
C LEU A 627 -15.50 13.00 23.22
N TYR A 628 -14.26 12.91 22.72
CA TYR A 628 -13.91 12.21 21.50
C TYR A 628 -13.94 10.70 21.77
N SER A 629 -14.56 9.96 20.87
CA SER A 629 -14.26 8.56 20.54
C SER A 629 -14.40 8.45 19.03
#